data_AF-A0A2Z3V220-F1
#
_entry.id   AF-A0A2Z3V220-F1
#
_cell.length_a   1.000
_cell.length_b   1.000
_cell.length_c   1.000
_cell.angle_alpha   90.00
_cell.angle_beta   90.00
_cell.angle_gamma   90.00
#
_symmetry.space_group_name_H-M   'P 1'
#
loop_
_entity.id
_entity.type
_entity.pdbx_description
1 polymer ?
#
loop_
_entity_poly.entity_id
_entity_poly.type
_entity_poly.pdbx_seq_one_letter_code
_entity_poly.pdbx_strand_id
1 'polypeptide(L)'
;MTTINRVWQAQLRARWALLSARRDPAGVVTSGMGITVDDGAEVLAGIDARGDHHLLVPTGVDRSVAEDSQAAYVRIQRRALVVDGYVRTYADVVCHRADLFELFDDILAAMLTQLASSSGERPDAVCKQVLDEWRELLRRRGGLLGDDALRGLFGELIILEQILTAGEAHDLSVWRGPDREPHDFRLPGGDLEVKVLGATGAAVRIHGIEQLEPPEDGDLYLVVVRLVTDHDGLALPDLVERIQPKTDDHRAFAVALARAGYSETDAEHYRDRRFVVTQIAALPVDDGFPRIVPSSLADALPDEVSALSYTLDLSFLLPSALTDASVVPLFAKGTLS
;
A
#
# COMPACT_ATOMS: atom_id res chain seq x y z
N MET A 1 14.59 9.20 -13.34
CA MET A 1 14.90 8.00 -14.14
C MET A 1 15.82 8.36 -15.29
N THR A 2 17.00 7.75 -15.35
CA THR A 2 18.05 7.95 -16.38
C THR A 2 17.73 7.21 -17.69
N THR A 3 18.27 7.68 -18.82
CA THR A 3 18.07 7.07 -20.16
C THR A 3 18.48 5.60 -20.23
N ILE A 4 19.55 5.21 -19.53
CA ILE A 4 20.05 3.82 -19.46
C ILE A 4 19.03 2.89 -18.79
N ASN A 5 18.36 3.38 -17.74
CA ASN A 5 17.37 2.60 -17.00
C ASN A 5 16.15 2.26 -17.89
N ARG A 6 15.72 3.21 -18.76
CA ARG A 6 14.67 2.97 -19.75
C ARG A 6 15.03 1.91 -20.80
N VAL A 7 16.31 1.79 -21.17
CA VAL A 7 16.78 0.76 -22.11
C VAL A 7 16.65 -0.62 -21.50
N TRP A 8 17.07 -0.77 -20.23
CA TRP A 8 16.93 -2.05 -19.52
C TRP A 8 15.47 -2.45 -19.32
N GLN A 9 14.58 -1.52 -19.01
CA GLN A 9 13.14 -1.79 -18.90
C GLN A 9 12.53 -2.29 -20.22
N ALA A 10 12.90 -1.68 -21.36
CA ALA A 10 12.45 -2.16 -22.67
C ALA A 10 12.96 -3.58 -22.96
N GLN A 11 14.22 -3.85 -22.60
CA GLN A 11 14.84 -5.15 -22.75
C GLN A 11 14.24 -6.24 -21.85
N LEU A 12 13.89 -5.91 -20.61
CA LEU A 12 13.20 -6.80 -19.67
C LEU A 12 11.82 -7.15 -20.20
N ARG A 13 11.01 -6.15 -20.59
CA ARG A 13 9.67 -6.38 -21.18
C ARG A 13 9.69 -7.30 -22.41
N ALA A 14 10.65 -7.10 -23.32
CA ALA A 14 10.80 -7.97 -24.49
C ALA A 14 11.12 -9.43 -24.10
N ARG A 15 11.96 -9.63 -23.08
CA ARG A 15 12.32 -10.96 -22.58
C ARG A 15 11.18 -11.62 -21.81
N TRP A 16 10.42 -10.87 -21.01
CA TRP A 16 9.26 -11.41 -20.29
C TRP A 16 8.20 -11.96 -21.24
N ALA A 17 7.95 -11.29 -22.37
CA ALA A 17 7.06 -11.79 -23.41
C ALA A 17 7.56 -13.11 -24.02
N LEU A 18 8.86 -13.20 -24.32
CA LEU A 18 9.48 -14.41 -24.89
C LEU A 18 9.50 -15.59 -23.90
N LEU A 19 9.86 -15.32 -22.65
CA LEU A 19 9.95 -16.34 -21.59
C LEU A 19 8.57 -16.84 -21.18
N SER A 20 7.58 -15.95 -21.09
CA SER A 20 6.19 -16.33 -20.79
C SER A 20 5.61 -17.27 -21.84
N ALA A 21 5.94 -17.05 -23.11
CA ALA A 21 5.51 -17.93 -24.21
C ALA A 21 6.19 -19.31 -24.21
N ARG A 22 7.29 -19.48 -23.45
CA ARG A 22 8.11 -20.69 -23.41
C ARG A 22 8.14 -21.38 -22.04
N ARG A 23 7.26 -20.99 -21.11
CA ARG A 23 7.28 -21.52 -19.72
C ARG A 23 7.40 -23.04 -19.69
N ASP A 24 8.28 -23.51 -18.84
CA ASP A 24 8.52 -24.93 -18.60
C ASP A 24 7.90 -25.32 -17.24
N PRO A 25 6.98 -26.30 -17.18
CA PRO A 25 6.42 -26.80 -15.93
C PRO A 25 7.46 -27.38 -14.96
N ALA A 26 8.65 -27.77 -15.44
CA ALA A 26 9.68 -28.46 -14.68
C ALA A 26 10.86 -27.57 -14.26
N GLY A 27 10.86 -26.28 -14.59
CA GLY A 27 12.04 -25.44 -14.33
C GLY A 27 11.85 -23.95 -14.52
N VAL A 28 12.98 -23.23 -14.54
CA VAL A 28 13.04 -21.80 -14.86
C VAL A 28 13.53 -21.68 -16.30
N VAL A 29 12.72 -21.08 -17.17
CA VAL A 29 13.19 -20.71 -18.51
C VAL A 29 13.93 -19.39 -18.44
N THR A 30 15.10 -19.33 -19.06
CA THR A 30 16.02 -18.20 -18.91
C THR A 30 16.41 -17.55 -20.23
N SER A 31 16.75 -16.26 -20.20
CA SER A 31 17.29 -15.49 -21.31
C SER A 31 18.43 -14.60 -20.83
N GLY A 32 19.55 -14.60 -21.56
CA GLY A 32 20.73 -13.80 -21.22
C GLY A 32 20.49 -12.30 -21.32
N MET A 33 21.07 -11.54 -20.38
CA MET A 33 20.97 -10.07 -20.31
C MET A 33 22.12 -9.33 -21.02
N GLY A 34 23.10 -10.04 -21.55
CA GLY A 34 24.28 -9.45 -22.21
C GLY A 34 25.29 -8.83 -21.25
N ILE A 35 25.19 -9.15 -19.95
CA ILE A 35 26.12 -8.73 -18.90
C ILE A 35 26.83 -9.97 -18.39
N THR A 36 28.16 -9.98 -18.41
CA THR A 36 28.97 -11.01 -17.77
C THR A 36 29.60 -10.46 -16.49
N VAL A 37 29.59 -11.27 -15.44
CA VAL A 37 30.12 -10.91 -14.12
C VAL A 37 31.08 -11.98 -13.60
N ASP A 38 31.94 -11.60 -12.65
CA ASP A 38 32.94 -12.47 -12.00
C ASP A 38 33.77 -13.33 -12.98
N ASP A 39 33.44 -14.63 -13.07
CA ASP A 39 34.16 -15.67 -13.82
C ASP A 39 33.78 -15.71 -15.30
N GLY A 40 33.06 -14.69 -15.79
CA GLY A 40 32.60 -14.58 -17.17
C GLY A 40 31.23 -15.21 -17.41
N ALA A 41 30.53 -15.65 -16.36
CA ALA A 41 29.16 -16.12 -16.46
C ALA A 41 28.18 -14.97 -16.76
N GLU A 42 27.18 -15.24 -17.58
CA GLU A 42 26.16 -14.25 -17.95
C GLU A 42 25.06 -14.13 -16.87
N VAL A 43 24.61 -12.90 -16.63
CA VAL A 43 23.39 -12.60 -15.87
C VAL A 43 22.17 -12.98 -16.71
N LEU A 44 21.23 -13.70 -16.10
CA LEU A 44 20.04 -14.21 -16.79
C LEU A 44 18.76 -13.61 -16.21
N ALA A 45 17.80 -13.31 -17.08
CA ALA A 45 16.40 -13.13 -16.70
C ALA A 45 15.68 -14.49 -16.78
N GLY A 46 14.75 -14.77 -15.87
CA GLY A 46 14.05 -16.06 -15.84
C GLY A 46 12.58 -15.96 -15.46
N ILE A 47 11.78 -16.92 -15.93
CA ILE A 47 10.40 -17.14 -15.49
C ILE A 47 10.24 -18.61 -15.10
N ASP A 48 9.70 -18.87 -13.90
CA ASP A 48 9.41 -20.22 -13.44
C ASP A 48 8.00 -20.72 -13.83
N ALA A 49 7.67 -21.95 -13.44
CA ALA A 49 6.37 -22.55 -13.70
C ALA A 49 5.19 -21.77 -13.08
N ARG A 50 5.40 -21.03 -11.99
CA ARG A 50 4.38 -20.19 -11.34
C ARG A 50 4.21 -18.86 -12.05
N GLY A 51 5.21 -18.46 -12.82
CA GLY A 51 5.26 -17.19 -13.50
C GLY A 51 6.01 -16.11 -12.75
N ASP A 52 6.74 -16.49 -11.71
CA ASP A 52 7.55 -15.57 -10.94
C ASP A 52 8.69 -15.07 -11.83
N HIS A 53 9.00 -13.78 -11.71
CA HIS A 53 10.10 -13.17 -12.46
C HIS A 53 11.38 -13.26 -11.65
N HIS A 54 12.46 -13.68 -12.31
CA HIS A 54 13.77 -13.91 -11.71
C HIS A 54 14.84 -13.08 -12.42
N LEU A 55 15.75 -12.51 -11.64
CA LEU A 55 17.07 -12.09 -12.10
C LEU A 55 18.11 -13.00 -11.44
N LEU A 56 18.79 -13.79 -12.25
CA LEU A 56 19.76 -14.80 -11.85
C LEU A 56 21.17 -14.23 -12.08
N VAL A 57 21.83 -13.89 -10.99
CA VAL A 57 23.15 -13.27 -11.00
C VAL A 57 24.19 -14.31 -10.61
N PRO A 58 25.16 -14.67 -11.46
CA PRO A 58 26.15 -15.68 -11.16
C PRO A 58 26.90 -15.40 -9.87
N THR A 59 27.18 -16.45 -9.11
CA THR A 59 27.97 -16.39 -7.88
C THR A 59 29.04 -17.49 -7.90
N GLY A 60 30.22 -17.18 -7.36
CA GLY A 60 31.29 -18.16 -7.21
C GLY A 60 30.87 -19.38 -6.37
N VAL A 61 31.39 -20.56 -6.73
CA VAL A 61 30.98 -21.90 -6.25
C VAL A 61 30.96 -22.07 -4.72
N ASP A 62 31.75 -21.29 -3.99
CA ASP A 62 31.98 -21.41 -2.54
C ASP A 62 31.55 -20.18 -1.72
N ARG A 63 30.69 -19.32 -2.29
CA ARG A 63 30.31 -18.05 -1.66
C ARG A 63 28.91 -18.10 -1.05
N SER A 64 28.80 -17.60 0.18
CA SER A 64 27.50 -17.36 0.83
C SER A 64 26.78 -16.22 0.10
N VAL A 65 25.61 -16.51 -0.47
CA VAL A 65 24.66 -15.48 -0.92
C VAL A 65 24.16 -14.77 0.33
N ALA A 66 24.11 -13.44 0.30
CA ALA A 66 23.43 -12.68 1.34
C ALA A 66 21.92 -12.91 1.20
N GLU A 67 21.44 -14.01 1.77
CA GLU A 67 20.02 -14.36 1.77
C GLU A 67 19.23 -13.30 2.53
N ASP A 68 18.12 -12.89 1.93
CA ASP A 68 17.23 -11.91 2.51
C ASP A 68 15.81 -12.44 2.57
N SER A 69 15.49 -12.99 3.74
CA SER A 69 14.19 -13.56 4.09
C SER A 69 13.22 -12.56 4.71
N GLN A 70 13.63 -11.30 4.90
CA GLN A 70 12.85 -10.27 5.62
C GLN A 70 11.81 -9.58 4.73
N ALA A 71 11.88 -9.74 3.41
CA ALA A 71 10.92 -9.15 2.48
C ALA A 71 9.80 -10.12 2.07
N ALA A 72 8.56 -9.64 2.18
CA ALA A 72 7.37 -10.45 1.91
C ALA A 72 7.23 -10.89 0.44
N TYR A 73 7.76 -10.12 -0.53
CA TYR A 73 7.43 -10.30 -1.96
C TYR A 73 8.60 -10.27 -2.96
N VAL A 74 9.70 -9.56 -2.67
CA VAL A 74 10.95 -9.58 -3.47
C VAL A 74 12.09 -10.11 -2.62
N ARG A 75 12.72 -11.21 -3.04
CA ARG A 75 13.73 -11.93 -2.23
C ARG A 75 15.02 -12.15 -3.00
N ILE A 76 16.13 -12.22 -2.27
CA ILE A 76 17.40 -12.74 -2.79
C ILE A 76 17.65 -14.07 -2.11
N GLN A 77 17.73 -15.13 -2.91
CA GLN A 77 17.98 -16.49 -2.44
C GLN A 77 19.08 -17.16 -3.25
N ARG A 78 19.69 -18.22 -2.71
CA ARG A 78 20.62 -19.05 -3.50
C ARG A 78 19.85 -20.02 -4.38
N ARG A 79 20.20 -20.09 -5.66
CA ARG A 79 19.63 -21.08 -6.60
C ARG A 79 20.74 -21.76 -7.41
N ALA A 80 20.67 -23.08 -7.52
CA ALA A 80 21.51 -23.84 -8.44
C ALA A 80 20.74 -24.18 -9.72
N LEU A 81 21.33 -23.93 -10.88
CA LEU A 81 20.75 -24.25 -12.19
C LEU A 81 21.76 -25.01 -13.04
N VAL A 82 21.27 -25.88 -13.91
CA VAL A 82 22.10 -26.54 -14.93
C VAL A 82 22.12 -25.66 -16.17
N VAL A 83 23.28 -25.09 -16.49
CA VAL A 83 23.49 -24.25 -17.69
C VAL A 83 24.62 -24.87 -18.50
N ASP A 84 24.34 -25.17 -19.77
CA ASP A 84 25.26 -25.87 -20.68
C ASP A 84 25.82 -27.19 -20.13
N GLY A 85 25.02 -27.91 -19.34
CA GLY A 85 25.40 -29.19 -18.73
C GLY A 85 26.20 -29.08 -17.43
N TYR A 86 26.49 -27.87 -16.95
CA TYR A 86 27.18 -27.64 -15.68
C TYR A 86 26.25 -27.04 -14.64
N VAL A 87 26.35 -27.52 -13.40
CA VAL A 87 25.64 -26.90 -12.27
C VAL A 87 26.33 -25.58 -11.92
N ARG A 88 25.60 -24.48 -12.02
CA ARG A 88 26.02 -23.13 -11.65
C ARG A 88 25.16 -22.60 -10.52
N THR A 89 25.76 -21.81 -9.64
CA THR A 89 25.06 -21.16 -8.53
C THR A 89 24.79 -19.69 -8.87
N TYR A 90 23.57 -19.26 -8.60
CA TYR A 90 23.09 -17.90 -8.79
C TYR A 90 22.59 -17.33 -7.46
N ALA A 91 22.79 -16.02 -7.29
CA ALA A 91 21.91 -15.20 -6.48
C ALA A 91 20.63 -14.95 -7.31
N ASP A 92 19.52 -15.49 -6.84
CA ASP A 92 18.21 -15.40 -7.45
C ASP A 92 17.43 -14.27 -6.80
N VAL A 93 17.30 -13.16 -7.50
CA VAL A 93 16.38 -12.07 -7.15
C VAL A 93 15.02 -12.40 -7.74
N VAL A 94 14.04 -12.75 -6.91
CA VAL A 94 12.73 -13.23 -7.34
C VAL A 94 11.59 -12.35 -6.84
N CYS A 95 10.58 -12.13 -7.69
CA CYS A 95 9.31 -11.52 -7.32
C CYS A 95 8.14 -12.52 -7.48
N HIS A 96 7.39 -12.74 -6.39
CA HIS A 96 6.28 -13.70 -6.34
C HIS A 96 4.88 -13.07 -6.56
N ARG A 97 4.83 -11.79 -6.93
CA ARG A 97 3.58 -11.02 -7.04
C ARG A 97 3.49 -10.32 -8.38
N ALA A 98 2.52 -10.76 -9.19
CA ALA A 98 2.32 -10.25 -10.54
C ALA A 98 1.97 -8.75 -10.56
N ASP A 99 1.24 -8.27 -9.57
CA ASP A 99 0.88 -6.86 -9.41
C ASP A 99 2.08 -5.96 -9.09
N LEU A 100 3.22 -6.53 -8.68
CA LEU A 100 4.46 -5.80 -8.41
C LEU A 100 5.46 -5.87 -9.57
N PHE A 101 5.13 -6.50 -10.70
CA PHE A 101 6.10 -6.70 -11.79
C PHE A 101 6.63 -5.41 -12.40
N GLU A 102 5.81 -4.37 -12.55
CA GLU A 102 6.30 -3.09 -13.08
C GLU A 102 7.31 -2.42 -12.14
N LEU A 103 7.04 -2.42 -10.84
CA LEU A 103 7.99 -1.93 -9.84
C LEU A 103 9.24 -2.81 -9.78
N PHE A 104 9.07 -4.13 -9.92
CA PHE A 104 10.19 -5.06 -9.95
C PHE A 104 11.09 -4.80 -11.15
N ASP A 105 10.54 -4.51 -12.34
CA ASP A 105 11.30 -4.13 -13.53
C ASP A 105 12.14 -2.86 -13.30
N ASP A 106 11.63 -1.88 -12.56
CA ASP A 106 12.40 -0.68 -12.18
C ASP A 106 13.61 -1.02 -11.29
N ILE A 107 13.42 -1.93 -10.33
CA ILE A 107 14.49 -2.41 -9.43
C ILE A 107 15.53 -3.19 -10.24
N LEU A 108 15.11 -4.13 -11.08
CA LEU A 108 16.00 -4.94 -11.90
C LEU A 108 16.80 -4.08 -12.88
N ALA A 109 16.17 -3.08 -13.50
CA ALA A 109 16.86 -2.18 -14.42
C ALA A 109 17.92 -1.31 -13.73
N ALA A 110 17.71 -0.93 -12.46
CA ALA A 110 18.75 -0.31 -11.63
C ALA A 110 19.89 -1.29 -11.32
N MET A 111 19.58 -2.54 -10.93
CA MET A 111 20.58 -3.59 -10.68
C MET A 111 21.45 -3.84 -11.92
N LEU A 112 20.82 -4.02 -13.09
CA LEU A 112 21.51 -4.24 -14.36
C LEU A 112 22.41 -3.06 -14.76
N THR A 113 21.94 -1.83 -14.51
CA THR A 113 22.76 -0.63 -14.75
C THR A 113 24.03 -0.63 -13.91
N GLN A 114 23.93 -1.00 -12.63
CA GLN A 114 25.07 -1.02 -11.72
C GLN A 114 25.99 -2.21 -12.02
N LEU A 115 25.45 -3.41 -12.24
CA LEU A 115 26.21 -4.59 -12.65
C LEU A 115 27.00 -4.36 -13.95
N ALA A 116 26.43 -3.64 -14.92
CA ALA A 116 27.13 -3.31 -16.17
C ALA A 116 28.26 -2.28 -16.00
N SER A 117 28.26 -1.52 -14.90
CA SER A 117 29.20 -0.41 -14.66
C SER A 117 30.24 -0.73 -13.57
N SER A 118 29.96 -1.67 -12.68
CA SER A 118 30.84 -2.07 -11.58
C SER A 118 31.93 -3.03 -12.06
N SER A 119 33.21 -2.71 -11.80
CA SER A 119 34.33 -3.63 -12.01
C SER A 119 34.95 -4.04 -10.68
N GLY A 120 35.01 -5.34 -10.38
CA GLY A 120 35.67 -5.88 -9.19
C GLY A 120 34.83 -5.90 -7.90
N GLU A 121 33.59 -5.42 -7.94
CA GLU A 121 32.60 -5.61 -6.87
C GLU A 121 31.90 -6.96 -6.99
N ARG A 122 31.45 -7.50 -5.85
CA ARG A 122 30.71 -8.75 -5.79
C ARG A 122 29.30 -8.57 -6.39
N PRO A 123 28.89 -9.32 -7.43
CA PRO A 123 27.59 -9.14 -8.08
C PRO A 123 26.39 -9.32 -7.14
N ASP A 124 26.48 -10.29 -6.22
CA ASP A 124 25.46 -10.52 -5.19
C ASP A 124 25.35 -9.34 -4.21
N ALA A 125 26.47 -8.73 -3.85
CA ALA A 125 26.51 -7.55 -2.99
C ALA A 125 25.94 -6.31 -3.71
N VAL A 126 26.22 -6.15 -5.01
CA VAL A 126 25.64 -5.07 -5.84
C VAL A 126 24.12 -5.19 -5.87
N CYS A 127 23.58 -6.38 -6.15
CA CYS A 127 22.13 -6.61 -6.13
C CYS A 127 21.52 -6.32 -4.76
N LYS A 128 22.16 -6.78 -3.68
CA LYS A 128 21.71 -6.48 -2.33
C LYS A 128 21.71 -4.97 -2.05
N GLN A 129 22.80 -4.27 -2.38
CA GLN A 129 22.89 -2.83 -2.18
C GLN A 129 21.79 -2.07 -2.93
N VAL A 130 21.56 -2.39 -4.20
CA VAL A 130 20.50 -1.75 -4.99
C VAL A 130 19.12 -2.06 -4.41
N LEU A 131 18.89 -3.29 -3.94
CA LEU A 131 17.63 -3.65 -3.28
C LEU A 131 17.44 -2.90 -1.96
N ASP A 132 18.49 -2.75 -1.16
CA ASP A 132 18.47 -2.00 0.10
C ASP A 132 18.27 -0.50 -0.15
N GLU A 133 18.92 0.08 -1.17
CA GLU A 133 18.69 1.46 -1.60
C GLU A 133 17.27 1.68 -2.12
N TRP A 134 16.72 0.74 -2.90
CA TRP A 134 15.34 0.79 -3.35
C TRP A 134 14.36 0.65 -2.20
N ARG A 135 14.63 -0.23 -1.23
CA ARG A 135 13.84 -0.33 0.00
C ARG A 135 13.94 0.92 0.83
N GLU A 136 15.10 1.56 0.89
CA GLU A 136 15.27 2.83 1.58
C GLU A 136 14.56 3.96 0.83
N LEU A 137 14.57 3.98 -0.51
CA LEU A 137 13.79 4.92 -1.33
C LEU A 137 12.28 4.65 -1.22
N LEU A 138 11.86 3.40 -1.10
CA LEU A 138 10.48 2.99 -0.82
C LEU A 138 10.12 3.22 0.65
N ARG A 139 11.05 3.18 1.59
CA ARG A 139 10.90 3.69 2.98
C ARG A 139 10.96 5.21 3.02
N ARG A 140 11.47 5.89 1.99
CA ARG A 140 11.40 7.36 1.87
C ARG A 140 10.16 7.81 1.11
N ARG A 141 9.59 6.96 0.26
CA ARG A 141 8.28 7.12 -0.40
C ARG A 141 7.12 6.51 0.41
N GLY A 142 7.44 5.61 1.33
CA GLY A 142 6.60 4.94 2.33
C GLY A 142 7.36 4.99 3.66
N GLY A 143 7.68 6.21 4.08
CA GLY A 143 8.23 6.46 5.40
C GLY A 143 7.18 6.29 6.47
N LEU A 144 7.59 6.63 7.69
CA LEU A 144 6.63 6.93 8.74
C LEU A 144 5.46 7.71 8.15
N LEU A 145 4.25 7.33 8.53
CA LEU A 145 3.05 8.04 8.12
C LEU A 145 3.29 9.54 8.32
N GLY A 146 3.19 10.31 7.24
CA GLY A 146 3.20 11.76 7.32
C GLY A 146 2.04 12.24 8.21
N ASP A 147 2.12 13.46 8.74
CA ASP A 147 1.14 13.96 9.73
C ASP A 147 -0.32 13.78 9.28
N ASP A 148 -0.62 14.09 8.02
CA ASP A 148 -1.97 13.96 7.46
C ASP A 148 -2.41 12.49 7.35
N ALA A 149 -1.53 11.60 6.90
CA ALA A 149 -1.84 10.17 6.77
C ALA A 149 -1.97 9.50 8.14
N LEU A 150 -1.13 9.89 9.10
CA LEU A 150 -1.19 9.42 10.48
C LEU A 150 -2.50 9.86 11.14
N ARG A 151 -2.90 11.11 10.96
CA ARG A 151 -4.17 11.64 11.45
C ARG A 151 -5.36 10.95 10.78
N GLY A 152 -5.32 10.77 9.46
CA GLY A 152 -6.36 10.06 8.71
C GLY A 152 -6.58 8.65 9.25
N LEU A 153 -5.51 7.86 9.32
CA LEU A 153 -5.56 6.50 9.86
C LEU A 153 -5.99 6.49 11.34
N PHE A 154 -5.53 7.46 12.15
CA PHE A 154 -6.01 7.59 13.52
C PHE A 154 -7.53 7.81 13.58
N GLY A 155 -8.07 8.68 12.73
CA GLY A 155 -9.50 8.92 12.60
C GLY A 155 -10.27 7.67 12.19
N GLU A 156 -9.79 6.95 11.17
CA GLU A 156 -10.38 5.67 10.75
C GLU A 156 -10.38 4.63 11.88
N LEU A 157 -9.25 4.45 12.60
CA LEU A 157 -9.18 3.49 13.70
C LEU A 157 -10.10 3.84 14.87
N ILE A 158 -10.31 5.14 15.15
CA ILE A 158 -11.32 5.56 16.13
C ILE A 158 -12.72 5.09 15.70
N ILE A 159 -13.09 5.27 14.44
CA ILE A 159 -14.39 4.84 13.92
C ILE A 159 -14.51 3.31 13.89
N LEU A 160 -13.44 2.61 13.47
CA LEU A 160 -13.38 1.15 13.51
C LEU A 160 -13.60 0.61 14.93
N GLU A 161 -12.98 1.22 15.94
CA GLU A 161 -13.19 0.83 17.33
C GLU A 161 -14.66 1.01 17.77
N GLN A 162 -15.31 2.10 17.35
CA GLN A 162 -16.74 2.32 17.62
C GLN A 162 -17.59 1.25 16.97
N ILE A 163 -17.35 0.94 15.68
CA ILE A 163 -18.09 -0.08 14.93
C ILE A 163 -17.93 -1.46 15.59
N LEU A 164 -16.70 -1.87 15.89
CA LEU A 164 -16.43 -3.17 16.51
C LEU A 164 -16.97 -3.28 17.94
N THR A 165 -17.20 -2.15 18.62
CA THR A 165 -17.78 -2.12 19.97
C THR A 165 -19.31 -2.10 19.94
N ALA A 166 -19.91 -1.48 18.92
CA ALA A 166 -21.35 -1.31 18.80
C ALA A 166 -22.04 -2.47 18.05
N GLY A 167 -21.34 -3.12 17.12
CA GLY A 167 -21.86 -4.22 16.32
C GLY A 167 -21.92 -5.55 17.09
N GLU A 168 -22.84 -6.42 16.66
CA GLU A 168 -22.92 -7.81 17.17
C GLU A 168 -21.87 -8.74 16.50
N ALA A 169 -21.25 -8.31 15.40
CA ALA A 169 -20.24 -9.06 14.65
C ALA A 169 -18.97 -8.25 14.47
N HIS A 170 -17.84 -8.80 14.93
CA HIS A 170 -16.49 -8.20 14.86
C HIS A 170 -15.85 -8.33 13.47
N ASP A 171 -16.61 -8.06 12.41
CA ASP A 171 -16.14 -8.26 11.04
C ASP A 171 -15.30 -7.07 10.55
N LEU A 172 -14.00 -7.32 10.34
CA LEU A 172 -13.07 -6.33 9.79
C LEU A 172 -13.32 -6.02 8.31
N SER A 173 -14.09 -6.85 7.60
CA SER A 173 -14.34 -6.67 6.16
C SER A 173 -15.07 -5.36 5.82
N VAL A 174 -15.71 -4.75 6.82
CA VAL A 174 -16.38 -3.45 6.74
C VAL A 174 -15.40 -2.28 6.60
N TRP A 175 -14.14 -2.42 7.01
CA TRP A 175 -13.12 -1.37 6.86
C TRP A 175 -12.44 -1.49 5.50
N ARG A 176 -12.75 -0.55 4.61
CA ARG A 176 -12.33 -0.51 3.19
C ARG A 176 -11.27 0.55 2.91
N GLY A 177 -11.03 1.48 3.84
CA GLY A 177 -9.99 2.51 3.72
C GLY A 177 -8.61 1.97 3.27
N PRO A 178 -8.10 0.84 3.83
CA PRO A 178 -6.84 0.23 3.41
C PRO A 178 -6.84 -0.29 1.96
N ASP A 179 -8.01 -0.55 1.39
CA ASP A 179 -8.26 -0.91 -0.02
C ASP A 179 -8.28 0.28 -0.96
N ARG A 180 -8.18 1.51 -0.43
CA ARG A 180 -8.31 2.75 -1.21
C ARG A 180 -9.62 2.76 -2.00
N GLU A 181 -10.64 2.12 -1.46
CA GLU A 181 -12.00 2.23 -1.99
C GLU A 181 -12.51 3.66 -1.79
N PRO A 182 -13.56 4.07 -2.53
CA PRO A 182 -14.10 5.42 -2.44
C PRO A 182 -14.50 5.84 -1.03
N HIS A 183 -14.97 4.88 -0.22
CA HIS A 183 -15.41 5.08 1.16
C HIS A 183 -14.57 4.26 2.13
N ASP A 184 -14.32 4.80 3.32
CA ASP A 184 -13.51 4.14 4.35
C ASP A 184 -14.21 2.94 5.00
N PHE A 185 -15.54 2.98 5.12
CA PHE A 185 -16.33 1.88 5.70
C PHE A 185 -17.57 1.55 4.88
N ARG A 186 -17.88 0.26 4.78
CA ARG A 186 -19.11 -0.27 4.19
C ARG A 186 -19.86 -1.11 5.21
N LEU A 187 -20.99 -0.60 5.68
CA LEU A 187 -21.85 -1.25 6.66
C LEU A 187 -23.18 -1.66 6.00
N PRO A 188 -23.94 -2.59 6.60
CA PRO A 188 -25.19 -3.08 5.99
C PRO A 188 -26.21 -1.99 5.65
N GLY A 189 -26.29 -0.91 6.43
CA GLY A 189 -27.22 0.20 6.23
C GLY A 189 -26.67 1.40 5.48
N GLY A 190 -25.37 1.44 5.17
CA GLY A 190 -24.75 2.60 4.52
C GLY A 190 -23.22 2.62 4.61
N ASP A 191 -22.62 3.46 3.78
CA ASP A 191 -21.17 3.67 3.72
C ASP A 191 -20.77 4.91 4.56
N LEU A 192 -19.55 4.91 5.10
CA LEU A 192 -18.99 6.04 5.83
C LEU A 192 -17.68 6.49 5.18
N GLU A 193 -17.55 7.80 4.98
CA GLU A 193 -16.29 8.45 4.59
C GLU A 193 -15.76 9.24 5.78
N VAL A 194 -14.53 8.97 6.24
CA VAL A 194 -13.95 9.58 7.43
C VAL A 194 -13.01 10.72 7.06
N LYS A 195 -13.19 11.88 7.70
CA LYS A 195 -12.26 13.01 7.61
C LYS A 195 -11.88 13.50 8.99
N VAL A 196 -10.65 14.01 9.07
CA VAL A 196 -10.11 14.54 10.31
C VAL A 196 -9.97 16.05 10.23
N LEU A 197 -10.35 16.72 11.31
CA LEU A 197 -10.15 18.16 11.50
C LEU A 197 -9.30 18.42 12.74
N GLY A 198 -8.48 19.46 12.69
CA GLY A 198 -7.83 20.02 13.87
C GLY A 198 -8.80 20.81 14.75
N ALA A 199 -8.34 21.31 15.90
CA ALA A 199 -9.14 22.06 16.87
C ALA A 199 -10.02 23.17 16.25
N THR A 200 -9.47 24.00 15.37
CA THR A 200 -10.15 25.15 14.75
C THR A 200 -10.43 24.96 13.26
N GLY A 201 -10.12 23.79 12.70
CA GLY A 201 -10.35 23.49 11.28
C GLY A 201 -11.83 23.27 10.98
N ALA A 202 -12.24 23.65 9.78
CA ALA A 202 -13.56 23.36 9.22
C ALA A 202 -13.51 22.88 7.76
N ALA A 203 -12.33 22.92 7.13
CA ALA A 203 -12.18 22.50 5.74
C ALA A 203 -11.61 21.08 5.65
N VAL A 204 -12.23 20.25 4.81
CA VAL A 204 -11.76 18.89 4.51
C VAL A 204 -11.40 18.78 3.04
N ARG A 205 -10.38 17.97 2.73
CA ARG A 205 -10.00 17.68 1.36
C ARG A 205 -10.64 16.39 0.88
N ILE A 206 -11.26 16.45 -0.29
CA ILE A 206 -11.84 15.32 -1.00
C ILE A 206 -10.87 14.92 -2.12
N HIS A 207 -10.42 13.67 -2.10
CA HIS A 207 -9.32 13.12 -2.90
C HIS A 207 -9.79 12.20 -4.03
N GLY A 208 -10.98 12.46 -4.55
CA GLY A 208 -11.58 11.76 -5.68
C GLY A 208 -13.04 12.13 -5.78
N ILE A 209 -13.60 12.18 -6.99
CA ILE A 209 -15.01 12.54 -7.15
C ILE A 209 -15.95 11.45 -6.60
N GLU A 210 -15.46 10.22 -6.48
CA GLU A 210 -16.23 9.07 -6.02
C GLU A 210 -16.45 9.08 -4.49
N GLN A 211 -15.63 9.81 -3.72
CA GLN A 211 -15.66 9.74 -2.25
C GLN A 211 -16.94 10.27 -1.60
N LEU A 212 -17.71 11.09 -2.31
CA LEU A 212 -18.99 11.62 -1.85
C LEU A 212 -20.17 11.10 -2.69
N GLU A 213 -19.94 10.11 -3.55
CA GLU A 213 -20.99 9.47 -4.35
C GLU A 213 -21.66 8.38 -3.48
N PRO A 214 -22.94 8.52 -3.12
CA PRO A 214 -23.61 7.49 -2.34
C PRO A 214 -23.62 6.13 -3.07
N PRO A 215 -23.55 5.00 -2.36
CA PRO A 215 -23.72 3.69 -2.97
C PRO A 215 -25.13 3.52 -3.56
N GLU A 216 -25.30 2.66 -4.57
CA GLU A 216 -26.58 2.49 -5.28
C GLU A 216 -27.76 2.15 -4.35
N ASP A 217 -27.53 1.34 -3.32
CA ASP A 217 -28.55 0.81 -2.41
C ASP A 217 -28.31 1.21 -0.93
N GLY A 218 -27.74 2.39 -0.66
CA GLY A 218 -27.48 2.80 0.72
C GLY A 218 -27.23 4.30 0.92
N ASP A 219 -27.25 4.70 2.18
CA ASP A 219 -26.88 6.06 2.58
C ASP A 219 -25.36 6.22 2.60
N LEU A 220 -24.88 7.46 2.42
CA LEU A 220 -23.49 7.83 2.68
C LEU A 220 -23.44 8.91 3.75
N TYR A 221 -22.51 8.76 4.71
CA TYR A 221 -22.27 9.75 5.75
C TYR A 221 -20.81 10.20 5.74
N LEU A 222 -20.60 11.51 5.70
CA LEU A 222 -19.29 12.12 5.97
C LEU A 222 -19.11 12.21 7.49
N VAL A 223 -18.24 11.36 8.03
CA VAL A 223 -17.90 11.32 9.45
C VAL A 223 -16.67 12.18 9.69
N VAL A 224 -16.82 13.20 10.54
CA VAL A 224 -15.77 14.16 10.87
C VAL A 224 -15.28 13.91 12.29
N VAL A 225 -14.02 13.52 12.42
CA VAL A 225 -13.34 13.31 13.70
C VAL A 225 -12.48 14.54 14.02
N ARG A 226 -12.78 15.23 15.11
CA ARG A 226 -11.99 16.38 15.56
C ARG A 226 -10.89 15.92 16.50
N LEU A 227 -9.64 16.10 16.07
CA LEU A 227 -8.44 15.73 16.82
C LEU A 227 -7.71 16.98 17.34
N VAL A 228 -7.30 16.91 18.60
CA VAL A 228 -6.43 17.90 19.24
C VAL A 228 -5.18 17.18 19.73
N THR A 229 -4.00 17.76 19.49
CA THR A 229 -2.75 17.23 20.02
C THR A 229 -2.67 17.47 21.52
N ASP A 230 -2.43 16.41 22.28
CA ASP A 230 -2.39 16.44 23.75
C ASP A 230 -1.43 15.35 24.24
N HIS A 231 -0.59 15.64 25.24
CA HIS A 231 0.37 14.68 25.78
C HIS A 231 -0.29 13.50 26.51
N ASP A 232 -1.50 13.70 27.04
CA ASP A 232 -2.29 12.65 27.71
C ASP A 232 -3.23 11.92 26.72
N GLY A 233 -3.17 12.29 25.44
CA GLY A 233 -3.90 11.64 24.38
C GLY A 233 -3.38 10.25 24.02
N LEU A 234 -4.06 9.61 23.07
CA LEU A 234 -3.67 8.31 22.53
C LEU A 234 -2.72 8.50 21.36
N ALA A 235 -1.70 7.65 21.29
CA ALA A 235 -0.91 7.47 20.08
C ALA A 235 -1.58 6.44 19.17
N LEU A 236 -1.19 6.41 17.89
CA LEU A 236 -1.70 5.45 16.93
C LEU A 236 -1.49 3.97 17.37
N PRO A 237 -0.32 3.56 17.90
CA PRO A 237 -0.13 2.19 18.42
C PRO A 237 -1.08 1.86 19.58
N ASP A 238 -1.42 2.84 20.44
CA ASP A 238 -2.34 2.63 21.55
C ASP A 238 -3.75 2.24 21.04
N LEU A 239 -4.18 2.79 19.90
CA LEU A 239 -5.42 2.38 19.24
C LEU A 239 -5.34 0.98 18.63
N VAL A 240 -4.22 0.64 17.99
CA VAL A 240 -3.99 -0.71 17.45
C VAL A 240 -4.09 -1.75 18.55
N GLU A 241 -3.43 -1.51 19.69
CA GLU A 241 -3.47 -2.38 20.88
C GLU A 241 -4.91 -2.53 21.43
N ARG A 242 -5.73 -1.47 21.39
CA ARG A 242 -7.14 -1.50 21.85
C ARG A 242 -8.08 -2.23 20.90
N ILE A 243 -7.83 -2.17 19.59
CA ILE A 243 -8.68 -2.79 18.57
C ILE A 243 -8.37 -4.27 18.43
N GLN A 244 -7.11 -4.67 18.58
CA GLN A 244 -6.69 -6.07 18.43
C GLN A 244 -7.56 -7.09 19.18
N PRO A 245 -7.92 -6.91 20.48
CA PRO A 245 -8.79 -7.87 21.19
C PRO A 245 -10.28 -7.80 20.79
N LYS A 246 -10.69 -6.85 19.94
CA LYS A 246 -12.07 -6.67 19.47
C LYS A 246 -12.31 -7.31 18.10
N THR A 247 -11.34 -8.03 17.56
CA THR A 247 -11.48 -8.73 16.28
C THR A 247 -11.03 -10.18 16.43
N ASP A 248 -11.76 -11.10 15.79
CA ASP A 248 -11.41 -12.52 15.80
C ASP A 248 -10.31 -12.87 14.77
N ASP A 249 -9.98 -11.95 13.84
CA ASP A 249 -8.96 -12.14 12.80
C ASP A 249 -7.83 -11.10 12.92
N HIS A 250 -6.94 -11.34 13.89
CA HIS A 250 -5.75 -10.51 14.10
C HIS A 250 -4.84 -10.43 12.87
N ARG A 251 -4.83 -11.47 12.02
CA ARG A 251 -3.98 -11.50 10.84
C ARG A 251 -4.55 -10.59 9.76
N ALA A 252 -5.86 -10.64 9.52
CA ALA A 252 -6.52 -9.70 8.61
C ALA A 252 -6.32 -8.26 9.08
N PHE A 253 -6.41 -7.99 10.39
CA PHE A 253 -6.15 -6.65 10.94
C PHE A 253 -4.72 -6.17 10.66
N ALA A 254 -3.71 -7.01 10.93
CA ALA A 254 -2.31 -6.68 10.67
C ALA A 254 -2.05 -6.41 9.18
N VAL A 255 -2.67 -7.20 8.29
CA VAL A 255 -2.58 -6.99 6.83
C VAL A 255 -3.25 -5.67 6.43
N ALA A 256 -4.42 -5.35 6.98
CA ALA A 256 -5.12 -4.11 6.73
C ALA A 256 -4.29 -2.89 7.17
N LEU A 257 -3.72 -2.92 8.37
CA LEU A 257 -2.82 -1.88 8.87
C LEU A 257 -1.59 -1.68 7.97
N ALA A 258 -0.96 -2.77 7.53
CA ALA A 258 0.19 -2.70 6.62
C ALA A 258 -0.16 -2.02 5.29
N ARG A 259 -1.38 -2.25 4.78
CA ARG A 259 -1.87 -1.63 3.54
C ARG A 259 -2.24 -0.16 3.72
N ALA A 260 -2.69 0.22 4.92
CA ALA A 260 -2.86 1.61 5.33
C ALA A 260 -1.52 2.34 5.61
N GLY A 261 -0.38 1.62 5.53
CA GLY A 261 0.95 2.19 5.72
C GLY A 261 1.45 2.18 7.18
N TYR A 262 0.74 1.50 8.09
CA TYR A 262 1.21 1.26 9.46
C TYR A 262 1.99 -0.06 9.54
N SER A 263 3.18 0.00 10.14
CA SER A 263 3.96 -1.19 10.50
C SER A 263 4.24 -1.20 11.99
N GLU A 264 4.07 -2.36 12.63
CA GLU A 264 4.39 -2.55 14.05
C GLU A 264 5.88 -2.26 14.34
N THR A 265 6.76 -2.51 13.37
CA THR A 265 8.19 -2.19 13.50
C THR A 265 8.48 -0.71 13.65
N ASP A 266 7.56 0.15 13.17
CA ASP A 266 7.70 1.59 13.22
C ASP A 266 6.87 2.21 14.36
N ALA A 267 6.15 1.41 15.16
CA ALA A 267 5.23 1.86 16.22
C ALA A 267 5.83 2.89 17.18
N GLU A 268 7.07 2.67 17.61
CA GLU A 268 7.77 3.56 18.54
C GLU A 268 7.95 4.99 18.01
N HIS A 269 8.03 5.18 16.69
CA HIS A 269 8.14 6.51 16.09
C HIS A 269 6.85 7.33 16.18
N TYR A 270 5.73 6.69 16.49
CA TYR A 270 4.42 7.34 16.61
C TYR A 270 4.03 7.62 18.07
N ARG A 271 4.78 7.10 19.07
CA ARG A 271 4.44 7.19 20.49
C ARG A 271 4.35 8.62 21.03
N ASP A 272 5.11 9.55 20.45
CA ASP A 272 5.10 10.97 20.83
C ASP A 272 3.98 11.77 20.14
N ARG A 273 3.30 11.18 19.15
CA ARG A 273 2.22 11.83 18.38
C ARG A 273 0.87 11.42 18.96
N ARG A 274 0.45 12.17 19.97
CA ARG A 274 -0.74 11.87 20.77
C ARG A 274 -1.89 12.82 20.47
N PHE A 275 -3.10 12.25 20.41
CA PHE A 275 -4.32 12.97 20.09
C PHE A 275 -5.45 12.64 21.05
N VAL A 276 -6.28 13.65 21.31
CA VAL A 276 -7.58 13.51 21.96
C VAL A 276 -8.65 13.75 20.91
N VAL A 277 -9.64 12.85 20.86
CA VAL A 277 -10.86 13.04 20.08
C VAL A 277 -11.79 13.95 20.88
N THR A 278 -11.98 15.18 20.42
CA THR A 278 -12.87 16.14 21.11
C THR A 278 -14.30 16.09 20.60
N GLN A 279 -14.50 15.57 19.39
CA GLN A 279 -15.82 15.48 18.77
C GLN A 279 -15.80 14.45 17.65
N ILE A 280 -16.88 13.69 17.51
CA ILE A 280 -17.22 12.95 16.30
C ILE A 280 -18.55 13.51 15.82
N ALA A 281 -18.59 13.92 14.56
CA ALA A 281 -19.77 14.46 13.93
C ALA A 281 -20.08 13.69 12.64
N ALA A 282 -21.35 13.49 12.31
CA ALA A 282 -21.76 12.85 11.06
C ALA A 282 -22.67 13.78 10.27
N LEU A 283 -22.42 13.88 8.96
CA LEU A 283 -23.22 14.64 8.01
C LEU A 283 -23.77 13.66 6.95
N PRO A 284 -25.10 13.58 6.75
CA PRO A 284 -25.64 12.81 5.64
C PRO A 284 -25.24 13.46 4.32
N VAL A 285 -24.77 12.65 3.37
CA VAL A 285 -24.42 13.07 2.02
C VAL A 285 -25.64 12.85 1.12
N ASP A 286 -26.66 13.69 1.30
CA ASP A 286 -27.90 13.68 0.54
C ASP A 286 -27.90 14.72 -0.60
N ASP A 287 -29.01 14.87 -1.33
CA ASP A 287 -29.13 15.82 -2.44
C ASP A 287 -28.95 17.30 -2.04
N GLY A 288 -29.09 17.62 -0.74
CA GLY A 288 -28.79 18.94 -0.20
C GLY A 288 -27.32 19.14 0.16
N PHE A 289 -26.52 18.08 0.18
CA PHE A 289 -25.10 18.13 0.55
C PHE A 289 -24.24 18.65 -0.61
N PRO A 290 -23.38 19.67 -0.39
CA PRO A 290 -22.50 20.18 -1.43
C PRO A 290 -21.41 19.17 -1.78
N ARG A 291 -21.53 18.57 -2.97
CA ARG A 291 -20.60 17.55 -3.47
C ARG A 291 -20.35 17.70 -4.98
N ILE A 292 -19.16 17.29 -5.40
CA ILE A 292 -18.82 17.08 -6.82
C ILE A 292 -18.59 15.59 -6.98
N VAL A 293 -19.53 14.91 -7.62
CA VAL A 293 -19.59 13.45 -7.79
C VAL A 293 -19.91 13.07 -9.22
N PRO A 294 -19.54 11.88 -9.70
CA PRO A 294 -19.86 11.42 -11.07
C PRO A 294 -21.30 11.69 -11.48
N SER A 295 -22.28 11.38 -10.64
CA SER A 295 -23.71 11.54 -10.94
C SER A 295 -24.18 13.00 -11.02
N SER A 296 -23.40 13.94 -10.49
CA SER A 296 -23.70 15.38 -10.53
C SER A 296 -23.16 16.08 -11.80
N LEU A 297 -22.29 15.42 -12.56
CA LEU A 297 -21.71 15.97 -13.78
C LEU A 297 -22.67 15.78 -14.96
N ALA A 298 -22.79 16.79 -15.82
CA ALA A 298 -23.61 16.69 -17.03
C ALA A 298 -23.05 15.65 -18.02
N ASP A 299 -21.72 15.54 -18.08
CA ASP A 299 -20.96 14.59 -18.88
C ASP A 299 -19.87 13.95 -18.01
N ALA A 300 -19.38 12.78 -18.41
CA ALA A 300 -18.25 12.13 -17.75
C ALA A 300 -16.99 13.03 -17.76
N LEU A 301 -16.09 12.83 -16.81
CA LEU A 301 -14.78 13.48 -16.85
C LEU A 301 -14.03 13.09 -18.13
N PRO A 302 -13.32 14.02 -18.80
CA PRO A 302 -12.49 13.69 -19.94
C PRO A 302 -11.40 12.67 -19.58
N ASP A 303 -11.06 11.80 -20.51
CA ASP A 303 -10.05 10.73 -20.32
C ASP A 303 -8.66 11.29 -19.94
N GLU A 304 -8.36 12.54 -20.28
CA GLU A 304 -7.11 13.22 -19.92
C GLU A 304 -7.05 13.66 -18.43
N VAL A 305 -8.17 13.66 -17.71
CA VAL A 305 -8.24 14.02 -16.29
C VAL A 305 -7.98 12.78 -15.44
N SER A 306 -6.73 12.60 -15.02
CA SER A 306 -6.32 11.44 -14.24
C SER A 306 -6.68 11.49 -12.74
N ALA A 307 -6.97 12.68 -12.20
CA ALA A 307 -7.35 12.87 -10.79
C ALA A 307 -8.03 14.22 -10.57
N LEU A 308 -9.04 14.26 -9.71
CA LEU A 308 -9.69 15.49 -9.23
C LEU A 308 -9.68 15.51 -7.71
N SER A 309 -9.31 16.65 -7.13
CA SER A 309 -9.42 16.88 -5.69
C SER A 309 -9.92 18.30 -5.42
N TYR A 310 -10.75 18.46 -4.41
CA TYR A 310 -11.28 19.76 -3.99
C TYR A 310 -11.32 19.86 -2.47
N THR A 311 -11.51 21.07 -1.96
CA THR A 311 -11.64 21.33 -0.53
C THR A 311 -13.05 21.79 -0.25
N LEU A 312 -13.69 21.17 0.73
CA LEU A 312 -15.03 21.51 1.17
C LEU A 312 -14.94 22.21 2.53
N ASP A 313 -15.46 23.43 2.62
CA ASP A 313 -15.60 24.15 3.88
C ASP A 313 -16.90 23.72 4.57
N LEU A 314 -16.75 23.04 5.70
CA LEU A 314 -17.86 22.49 6.48
C LEU A 314 -18.41 23.50 7.50
N SER A 315 -17.91 24.73 7.57
CA SER A 315 -18.33 25.73 8.57
C SER A 315 -19.84 25.93 8.63
N PHE A 316 -20.53 25.83 7.49
CA PHE A 316 -21.98 25.98 7.39
C PHE A 316 -22.76 24.68 7.58
N LEU A 317 -22.08 23.52 7.53
CA LEU A 317 -22.69 22.20 7.65
C LEU A 317 -22.55 21.63 9.06
N LEU A 318 -21.42 21.88 9.72
CA LEU A 318 -21.13 21.39 11.08
C LEU A 318 -22.20 21.76 12.13
N PRO A 319 -22.85 22.94 12.11
CA PRO A 319 -23.91 23.25 13.07
C PRO A 319 -25.14 22.33 13.01
N SER A 320 -25.37 21.67 11.87
CA SER A 320 -26.46 20.69 11.68
C SER A 320 -25.98 19.24 11.72
N ALA A 321 -24.69 19.00 11.97
CA ALA A 321 -24.15 17.66 12.07
C ALA A 321 -24.70 16.92 13.29
N LEU A 322 -24.85 15.61 13.16
CA LEU A 322 -25.19 14.73 14.28
C LEU A 322 -23.95 14.51 15.12
N THR A 323 -24.08 14.50 16.44
CA THR A 323 -22.95 14.32 17.38
C THR A 323 -23.30 13.36 18.51
N ASP A 324 -22.29 12.98 19.29
CA ASP A 324 -22.45 12.26 20.56
C ASP A 324 -23.30 10.98 20.44
N ALA A 325 -24.33 10.82 21.26
CA ALA A 325 -25.19 9.65 21.25
C ALA A 325 -25.96 9.47 19.93
N SER A 326 -26.17 10.55 19.17
CA SER A 326 -26.94 10.50 17.90
C SER A 326 -26.17 9.83 16.77
N VAL A 327 -24.83 9.72 16.84
CA VAL A 327 -24.05 9.02 15.82
C VAL A 327 -23.84 7.54 16.12
N VAL A 328 -24.14 7.07 17.34
CA VAL A 328 -23.93 5.66 17.73
C VAL A 328 -24.68 4.66 16.84
N PRO A 329 -25.95 4.87 16.44
CA PRO A 329 -26.65 3.95 15.55
C PRO A 329 -25.94 3.73 14.20
N LEU A 330 -25.26 4.77 13.71
CA LEU A 330 -24.50 4.73 12.47
C LEU A 330 -23.38 3.68 12.53
N PHE A 331 -22.68 3.57 13.67
CA PHE A 331 -21.59 2.61 13.83
C PHE A 331 -22.08 1.18 14.03
N ALA A 332 -23.29 1.00 14.56
CA ALA A 332 -23.89 -0.31 14.75
C ALA A 332 -24.52 -0.87 13.46
N LYS A 333 -25.15 0.00 12.66
CA LYS A 333 -26.02 -0.42 11.55
C LYS A 333 -25.66 0.17 10.19
N GLY A 334 -24.80 1.18 10.13
CA GLY A 334 -24.57 1.96 8.90
C GLY A 334 -25.68 2.97 8.59
N THR A 335 -26.70 3.09 9.45
CA THR A 335 -27.83 4.00 9.25
C THR A 335 -28.33 4.54 10.58
N LEU A 336 -29.03 5.68 10.53
CA LEU A 336 -29.67 6.31 11.67
C LEU A 336 -31.09 5.77 11.94
N SER A 337 -31.61 4.93 11.04
CA SER A 337 -32.97 4.38 11.07
C SER A 337 -33.17 3.16 11.99
#